data_AF-A0A2I4BAH8-F1
#
_entry.id   AF-A0A2I4BAH8-F1
#
_cell.length_a   1.000
_cell.length_b   1.000
_cell.length_c   1.000
_cell.angle_alpha   90.00
_cell.angle_beta   90.00
_cell.angle_gamma   90.00
#
_symmetry.space_group_name_H-M   'P 1'
#
loop_
_entity.id
_entity.type
_entity.pdbx_description
1 polymer ?
#
loop_
_entity_poly.entity_id
_entity_poly.type
_entity_poly.pdbx_seq_one_letter_code
_entity_poly.pdbx_strand_id
1 'polypeptide(L)'
;MAMLVGFAYVLKETPAHPSLPHAVYQGLHRQVWALTVSWIILACEEGYGGFIKEFLSCSFWVPVSNISFACYLIHPVFIILYNGLQETPTHYTDISFMYLFLGHLVLTVVVSCALTVLVEKPFVFLKRSNS
;
A
#
# COMPACT_ATOMS: atom_id res chain seq x y z
N MET A 1 -0.66 -16.06 -2.51
CA MET A 1 -0.91 -15.17 -3.67
C MET A 1 -1.43 -15.93 -4.90
N ALA A 2 -0.81 -17.03 -5.34
CA ALA A 2 -1.27 -17.79 -6.51
C ALA A 2 -2.72 -18.29 -6.41
N MET A 3 -3.19 -18.64 -5.20
CA MET A 3 -4.59 -19.03 -4.98
C MET A 3 -5.57 -17.86 -5.11
N LEU A 4 -5.16 -16.66 -4.70
CA LEU A 4 -5.98 -15.43 -4.83
C LEU A 4 -6.02 -14.94 -6.28
N VAL A 5 -4.89 -15.02 -6.99
CA VAL A 5 -4.81 -14.72 -8.43
C VAL A 5 -5.60 -15.76 -9.23
N GLY A 6 -5.46 -17.05 -8.91
CA GLY A 6 -6.23 -18.13 -9.52
C GLY A 6 -7.73 -17.98 -9.29
N PHE A 7 -8.15 -17.62 -8.08
CA PHE A 7 -9.56 -17.37 -7.77
C PHE A 7 -10.09 -16.12 -8.48
N ALA A 8 -9.28 -15.04 -8.59
CA ALA A 8 -9.63 -13.85 -9.35
C ALA A 8 -9.74 -14.12 -10.87
N TYR A 9 -8.88 -15.00 -11.41
CA TYR A 9 -8.96 -15.43 -12.81
C TYR A 9 -10.17 -16.32 -13.09
N VAL A 10 -10.52 -17.21 -12.15
CA VAL A 10 -11.73 -18.05 -12.23
C VAL A 10 -13.02 -17.22 -12.13
N LEU A 11 -12.97 -16.04 -11.49
CA LEU A 11 -14.11 -15.12 -11.37
C LEU A 11 -14.23 -14.10 -12.53
N LYS A 12 -13.36 -14.16 -13.54
CA LYS A 12 -13.43 -13.28 -14.72
C LYS A 12 -14.56 -13.64 -15.69
N GLU A 13 -15.22 -14.77 -15.50
CA GLU A 13 -16.48 -15.12 -16.18
C GLU A 13 -17.63 -14.33 -15.52
N THR A 14 -17.91 -13.12 -16.01
CA THR A 14 -18.89 -12.18 -15.46
C THR A 14 -20.30 -12.38 -16.02
N PRO A 15 -21.27 -12.91 -15.25
CA PRO A 15 -22.70 -12.69 -15.53
C PRO A 15 -23.21 -11.43 -14.81
N ALA A 16 -24.18 -10.75 -15.43
CA ALA A 16 -24.72 -9.44 -15.02
C ALA A 16 -25.60 -9.45 -13.73
N HIS A 17 -25.39 -10.41 -12.82
CA HIS A 17 -26.19 -10.59 -11.59
C HIS A 17 -25.26 -10.60 -10.36
N PRO A 18 -25.68 -10.09 -9.20
CA PRO A 18 -24.88 -10.13 -7.97
C PRO A 18 -24.68 -11.59 -7.56
N SER A 19 -23.57 -12.17 -7.99
CA SER A 19 -23.24 -13.56 -7.72
C SER A 19 -22.72 -13.68 -6.29
N LEU A 20 -23.24 -14.67 -5.55
CA LEU A 20 -22.75 -15.07 -4.22
C LEU A 20 -21.21 -15.07 -4.11
N PRO A 21 -20.44 -15.65 -5.05
CA PRO A 21 -18.98 -15.62 -4.97
C PRO A 21 -18.38 -14.20 -4.99
N HIS A 22 -19.02 -13.25 -5.67
CA HIS A 22 -18.53 -11.87 -5.73
C HIS A 22 -18.70 -11.15 -4.40
N ALA A 23 -19.85 -11.30 -3.75
CA ALA A 23 -20.09 -10.73 -2.41
C ALA A 23 -19.15 -11.34 -1.36
N VAL A 24 -18.96 -12.67 -1.41
CA VAL A 24 -18.04 -13.39 -0.52
C VAL A 24 -16.60 -12.93 -0.74
N TYR A 25 -16.16 -12.78 -1.99
CA TYR A 25 -14.83 -12.26 -2.30
C TYR A 25 -14.62 -10.83 -1.79
N GLN A 26 -15.58 -9.93 -2.05
CA GLN A 26 -15.49 -8.53 -1.59
C GLN A 26 -15.35 -8.44 -0.06
N GLY A 27 -16.12 -9.21 0.71
CA GLY A 27 -16.08 -9.20 2.18
C GLY A 27 -14.86 -9.92 2.77
N LEU A 28 -14.45 -11.06 2.20
CA LEU A 28 -13.43 -11.93 2.80
C LEU A 28 -12.01 -11.62 2.33
N HIS A 29 -11.78 -11.05 1.15
CA HIS A 29 -10.43 -10.91 0.60
C HIS A 29 -9.50 -10.14 1.57
N ARG A 30 -10.00 -9.06 2.18
CA ARG A 30 -9.22 -8.22 3.10
C ARG A 30 -8.94 -8.93 4.42
N GLN A 31 -9.90 -9.73 4.90
CA GLN A 31 -9.74 -10.53 6.12
C GLN A 31 -8.74 -11.67 5.92
N VAL A 32 -8.86 -12.39 4.80
CA VAL A 32 -7.93 -13.46 4.43
C VAL A 32 -6.52 -12.90 4.24
N TRP A 33 -6.37 -11.73 3.61
CA TRP A 33 -5.09 -11.07 3.48
C TRP A 33 -4.49 -10.68 4.83
N ALA A 34 -5.28 -10.06 5.71
CA ALA A 34 -4.85 -9.71 7.07
C ALA A 34 -4.43 -10.95 7.87
N LEU A 35 -5.25 -12.00 7.89
CA LEU A 35 -4.95 -13.27 8.57
C LEU A 35 -3.68 -13.92 8.03
N THR A 36 -3.45 -13.88 6.71
CA THR A 36 -2.22 -14.39 6.10
C THR A 36 -0.99 -13.62 6.59
N VAL A 37 -1.06 -12.30 6.63
CA VAL A 37 0.04 -11.45 7.12
C VAL A 37 0.27 -11.69 8.62
N SER A 38 -0.80 -11.73 9.42
CA SER A 38 -0.72 -12.03 10.86
C SER A 38 -0.07 -13.39 11.12
N TRP A 39 -0.42 -14.42 10.35
CA TRP A 39 0.21 -15.73 10.46
C TRP A 39 1.72 -15.68 10.17
N ILE A 40 2.15 -14.93 9.16
CA ILE A 40 3.57 -14.73 8.85
C ILE A 40 4.29 -14.07 10.03
N ILE A 41 3.68 -13.04 10.64
CA ILE A 41 4.25 -12.35 11.81
C ILE A 41 4.40 -13.34 12.97
N LEU A 42 3.35 -14.12 13.28
CA LEU A 42 3.40 -15.13 14.33
C LEU A 42 4.48 -16.20 14.07
N ALA A 43 4.61 -16.66 12.83
CA ALA A 43 5.66 -17.60 12.45
C ALA A 43 7.07 -17.02 12.64
N CYS A 44 7.26 -15.71 12.42
CA CYS A 44 8.52 -15.03 12.67
C CYS A 44 8.85 -14.87 14.16
N GLU A 45 7.84 -14.63 15.00
CA GLU A 45 7.99 -14.53 16.46
C GLU A 45 8.33 -15.88 17.09
N GLU A 46 7.63 -16.95 16.70
CA GLU A 46 7.83 -18.33 17.18
C GLU A 46 9.13 -18.98 16.66
N GLY A 47 9.95 -18.25 15.87
CA GLY A 47 11.24 -18.73 15.36
C GLY A 47 11.17 -19.63 14.12
N TYR A 48 9.97 -19.95 13.62
CA TYR A 48 9.75 -20.68 12.36
C TYR A 48 9.92 -19.80 11.10
N GLY A 49 10.15 -18.50 11.26
CA GLY A 49 10.26 -17.53 10.17
C GLY A 49 11.51 -17.66 9.30
N GLY A 50 12.56 -18.35 9.76
CA GLY A 50 13.79 -18.61 8.99
C GLY A 50 14.28 -17.41 8.17
N PHE A 51 14.31 -17.57 6.84
CA PHE A 51 14.71 -16.55 5.88
C PHE A 51 13.82 -15.29 5.88
N ILE A 52 12.51 -15.42 6.14
CA ILE A 52 11.58 -14.30 6.14
C ILE A 52 11.91 -13.35 7.30
N LYS A 53 12.28 -13.89 8.47
CA LYS A 53 12.69 -13.09 9.62
C LYS A 53 13.96 -12.30 9.33
N GLU A 54 14.96 -12.92 8.71
CA GLU A 54 16.22 -12.26 8.36
C GLU A 54 16.01 -11.15 7.30
N PHE A 55 15.15 -11.42 6.33
CA PHE A 55 14.75 -10.44 5.33
C PHE A 55 14.01 -9.23 5.94
N LEU A 56 13.04 -9.47 6.83
CA LEU A 56 12.29 -8.40 7.50
C LEU A 56 13.12 -7.66 8.57
N SER A 57 14.09 -8.32 9.19
CA SER A 57 14.96 -7.72 10.21
C SER A 57 16.06 -6.83 9.60
N CYS A 58 16.17 -6.75 8.29
CA CYS A 58 17.18 -5.90 7.66
C CYS A 58 16.91 -4.42 7.97
N SER A 59 17.93 -3.69 8.43
CA SER A 59 17.86 -2.25 8.74
C SER A 59 17.38 -1.39 7.57
N PHE A 60 17.46 -1.91 6.34
CA PHE A 60 16.91 -1.30 5.14
C PHE A 60 15.37 -1.14 5.17
N TRP A 61 14.64 -2.00 5.89
CA TRP A 61 13.16 -1.92 5.97
C TRP A 61 12.66 -0.76 6.82
N VAL A 62 13.49 -0.26 7.75
CA VAL A 62 13.12 0.85 8.65
C VAL A 62 12.82 2.13 7.86
N PRO A 63 13.73 2.67 7.02
CA PRO A 63 13.42 3.87 6.23
C PRO A 63 12.29 3.62 5.21
N VAL A 64 12.23 2.42 4.63
CA VAL A 64 11.17 2.06 3.66
C VAL A 64 9.78 2.09 4.30
N SER A 65 9.64 1.59 5.53
CA SER A 65 8.40 1.62 6.30
C SER A 65 7.92 3.05 6.53
N ASN A 66 8.84 3.95 6.88
CA ASN A 66 8.49 5.34 7.16
C ASN A 66 8.12 6.14 5.90
N ILE A 67 8.79 5.90 4.77
CA ILE A 67 8.39 6.46 3.46
C ILE A 67 7.00 5.94 3.08
N SER A 68 6.74 4.65 3.28
CA SER A 68 5.44 4.03 2.96
C SER A 68 4.31 4.64 3.81
N PHE A 69 4.58 4.91 5.09
CA PHE A 69 3.64 5.58 5.98
C PHE A 69 3.38 7.03 5.55
N ALA A 70 4.43 7.80 5.23
CA ALA A 70 4.28 9.16 4.71
C ALA A 70 3.46 9.17 3.41
N CYS A 71 3.71 8.22 2.51
CA CYS A 71 2.94 8.05 1.27
C CYS A 71 1.47 7.76 1.54
N TYR A 72 1.17 6.86 2.48
CA TYR A 72 -0.19 6.54 2.88
C TYR A 72 -0.97 7.77 3.39
N LEU A 73 -0.31 8.65 4.16
CA LEU A 73 -0.95 9.87 4.67
C LEU A 73 -1.16 10.94 3.59
N ILE A 74 -0.20 11.08 2.68
CA ILE A 74 -0.19 12.15 1.67
C ILE A 74 -1.09 11.81 0.48
N HIS A 75 -1.24 10.54 0.15
CA HIS A 75 -2.07 10.06 -0.96
C HIS A 75 -3.53 10.58 -0.91
N PRO A 76 -4.30 10.41 0.19
CA PRO A 76 -5.67 10.94 0.26
C PRO A 76 -5.72 12.47 0.21
N VAL A 77 -4.70 13.16 0.75
CA VAL A 77 -4.63 14.63 0.70
C VAL A 77 -4.55 15.13 -0.74
N PHE A 78 -3.71 14.50 -1.57
CA PHE A 78 -3.63 14.80 -3.00
C PHE A 78 -4.94 14.51 -3.74
N ILE A 79 -5.60 13.40 -3.42
CA ILE A 79 -6.89 13.04 -4.05
C ILE A 79 -7.96 14.08 -3.71
N ILE A 80 -8.06 14.48 -2.44
CA ILE A 80 -9.05 15.47 -1.98
C ILE A 80 -8.76 16.84 -2.60
N LEU A 81 -7.51 17.28 -2.62
CA LEU A 81 -7.11 18.53 -3.27
C LEU A 81 -7.44 18.50 -4.77
N TYR A 82 -7.07 17.44 -5.47
CA TYR A 82 -7.33 17.30 -6.90
C TYR A 82 -8.83 17.31 -7.21
N ASN A 83 -9.64 16.58 -6.44
CA ASN A 83 -11.10 16.60 -6.59
C ASN A 83 -11.71 17.96 -6.20
N GLY A 84 -11.17 18.64 -5.20
CA GLY A 84 -11.65 19.96 -4.78
C GLY A 84 -11.35 21.09 -5.77
N LEU A 85 -10.26 20.95 -6.56
CA LEU A 85 -9.91 21.87 -7.66
C LEU A 85 -10.58 21.49 -8.99
N GLN A 86 -11.26 20.34 -9.09
CA GLN A 86 -11.99 19.93 -10.28
C GLN A 86 -13.33 20.66 -10.36
N GLU A 87 -13.41 21.69 -11.19
CA GLU A 87 -14.65 22.45 -11.44
C GLU A 87 -15.54 21.82 -12.53
N THR A 88 -15.02 20.84 -13.29
CA THR A 88 -15.76 20.15 -14.35
C THR A 88 -15.56 18.63 -14.29
N PRO A 89 -16.62 17.82 -14.51
CA PRO A 89 -16.48 16.36 -14.54
C PRO A 89 -15.66 15.94 -15.77
N THR A 90 -14.43 15.53 -15.53
CA THR A 90 -13.56 14.97 -16.56
C THR A 90 -14.04 13.58 -16.98
N HIS A 91 -14.12 13.33 -18.29
CA HIS A 91 -14.50 12.03 -18.83
C HIS A 91 -13.31 11.06 -18.66
N TYR A 92 -13.37 10.24 -17.62
CA TYR A 92 -12.34 9.25 -17.31
C TYR A 92 -12.37 8.12 -18.35
N THR A 93 -11.53 8.23 -19.38
CA THR A 93 -11.17 7.06 -20.20
C THR A 93 -10.11 6.23 -19.46
N ASP A 94 -10.07 4.91 -19.68
CA ASP A 94 -9.17 3.99 -18.96
C ASP A 94 -7.71 4.44 -19.00
N ILE A 95 -7.25 4.95 -20.14
CA ILE A 95 -5.88 5.42 -20.33
C ILE A 95 -5.60 6.70 -19.54
N SER A 96 -6.53 7.66 -19.56
CA SER A 96 -6.40 8.90 -18.78
C SER A 96 -6.42 8.63 -17.27
N PHE A 97 -7.24 7.68 -16.82
CA PHE A 97 -7.29 7.26 -15.42
C PHE A 97 -5.97 6.60 -14.99
N MET A 98 -5.44 5.69 -15.80
CA MET A 98 -4.14 5.05 -15.54
C MET A 98 -3.01 6.08 -15.45
N TYR A 99 -2.99 7.06 -16.36
CA TYR A 99 -1.97 8.11 -16.37
C TYR A 99 -2.06 9.03 -15.14
N LEU A 100 -3.27 9.42 -14.74
CA LEU A 100 -3.52 10.19 -13.52
C LEU A 100 -3.10 9.42 -12.28
N PHE A 101 -3.44 8.14 -12.20
CA PHE A 101 -3.05 7.28 -11.08
C PHE A 101 -1.52 7.18 -10.97
N LEU A 102 -0.83 6.90 -12.08
CA LEU A 102 0.64 6.85 -12.11
C LEU A 102 1.26 8.21 -11.74
N GLY A 103 0.69 9.31 -12.22
CA GLY A 103 1.15 10.67 -11.90
C GLY A 103 1.03 10.98 -10.41
N HIS A 104 -0.13 10.72 -9.82
CA HIS A 104 -0.34 10.88 -8.38
C HIS A 104 0.55 9.94 -7.56
N LEU A 105 0.75 8.71 -8.00
CA LEU A 105 1.63 7.75 -7.34
C LEU A 105 3.08 8.24 -7.34
N VAL A 106 3.61 8.67 -8.49
CA VAL A 106 4.98 9.20 -8.57
C VAL A 106 5.14 10.46 -7.72
N LEU A 107 4.20 11.41 -7.79
CA LEU A 107 4.24 12.62 -6.97
C LEU A 107 4.22 12.31 -5.48
N THR A 108 3.29 11.46 -5.03
CA THR A 108 3.18 11.09 -3.62
C THR A 108 4.44 10.39 -3.13
N VAL A 109 5.05 9.51 -3.93
CA VAL A 109 6.32 8.85 -3.58
C VAL A 109 7.47 9.85 -3.48
N VAL A 110 7.61 10.78 -4.42
CA VAL A 110 8.69 11.79 -4.40
C VAL A 110 8.55 12.70 -3.19
N VAL A 111 7.34 13.22 -2.92
CA VAL A 111 7.08 14.10 -1.78
C VAL A 111 7.28 13.37 -0.45
N SER A 112 6.84 12.12 -0.36
CA SER A 112 7.03 11.29 0.83
C SER A 112 8.51 11.01 1.09
N CYS A 113 9.27 10.68 0.05
CA CYS A 113 10.72 10.50 0.15
C CYS A 113 11.42 11.77 0.64
N ALA A 114 11.06 12.94 0.07
CA ALA A 114 11.61 14.23 0.49
C ALA A 114 11.27 14.53 1.96
N LEU A 115 10.02 14.32 2.39
CA LEU A 115 9.60 14.51 3.78
C LEU A 115 10.32 13.54 4.74
N THR A 116 10.43 12.27 4.38
CA THR A 116 11.14 11.29 5.20
C THR A 116 12.62 11.67 5.34
N VAL A 117 13.29 12.09 4.27
CA VAL A 117 14.69 12.54 4.34
C VAL A 117 14.82 13.81 5.17
N LEU A 118 13.93 14.79 4.98
CA LEU A 118 13.98 16.07 5.70
C LEU A 118 13.61 15.95 7.18
N VAL A 119 12.79 14.98 7.57
CA VAL A 119 12.34 14.80 8.95
C VAL A 119 13.21 13.76 9.67
N GLU A 120 13.52 12.61 9.08
CA GLU A 120 14.29 11.59 9.79
C GLU A 120 15.76 11.97 9.99
N LYS A 121 16.40 12.57 8.98
CA LYS A 121 17.82 12.94 9.08
C LYS A 121 18.13 13.92 10.22
N PRO A 122 17.37 15.02 10.44
CA PRO A 122 17.62 15.89 11.58
C PRO A 122 17.27 15.24 12.92
N PHE A 123 16.23 14.40 12.98
CA PHE A 123 15.87 13.71 14.24
C PHE A 123 16.92 12.68 14.66
N VAL A 124 17.52 11.95 13.70
CA VAL A 124 18.64 11.03 13.97
C VAL A 124 19.87 11.81 14.43
N PHE A 125 20.14 12.97 13.82
CA PHE A 125 21.26 13.83 14.22
C PHE A 125 21.06 14.42 15.62
N LEU A 126 19.86 14.89 15.96
CA LEU A 126 19.50 15.38 17.29
C LEU A 126 19.60 14.27 18.35
N LYS A 127 19.12 13.05 18.06
CA LYS A 127 19.22 11.91 18.96
C LYS A 127 20.67 11.52 19.26
N ARG A 128 21.57 11.70 18.29
CA ARG A 128 23.01 11.44 18.46
C ARG A 128 23.75 12.57 19.19
N SER A 129 23.25 13.80 19.17
CA SER A 129 23.86 14.93 19.89
C SER A 129 23.56 14.93 21.39
N ASN A 130 22.54 14.20 21.84
CA ASN A 130 22.08 14.15 23.24
C ASN A 130 22.49 12.85 23.97
N SER A 131 23.43 12.09 23.41
CA SER A 131 23.94 10.83 23.97
C SER A 131 25.45 10.74 23.81
#